data_AF-A0A371HCE5-F1
#
_entry.id   AF-A0A371HCE5-F1
#
_cell.length_a   1.000
_cell.length_b   1.000
_cell.length_c   1.000
_cell.angle_alpha   90.00
_cell.angle_beta   90.00
_cell.angle_gamma   90.00
#
_symmetry.space_group_name_H-M   'P 1'
#
loop_
_entity.id
_entity.type
_entity.pdbx_description
1 polymer ?
#
loop_
_entity_poly.entity_id
_entity_poly.type
_entity_poly.pdbx_seq_one_letter_code
_entity_poly.pdbx_strand_id
1 'polypeptide(L)'
;MGGLTHSIAPTQSISDGRTLISREKTFTLGFFSPENSKSRYLGIWYNNRNPLKTVVWVANREAPLNTTSGVLKLTDQGLVLVNGTTSTVWSSNMSTTAENPIAKLLDSGNLVVKDGNSDHNLWQSFDHPCDTLLPGMKLGWN
;
A
#
# COMPACT_ATOMS: atom_id res chain seq x y z
N MET A 1 -11.60 -7.73 -19.96
CA MET A 1 -11.16 -6.39 -19.55
C MET A 1 -11.31 -6.29 -18.04
N GLY A 2 -10.21 -6.34 -17.28
CA GLY A 2 -10.27 -6.20 -15.81
C GLY A 2 -10.31 -4.73 -15.44
N GLY A 3 -11.40 -4.28 -14.82
CA GLY A 3 -11.50 -2.89 -14.35
C GLY A 3 -10.37 -2.56 -13.39
N LEU A 4 -9.76 -1.38 -13.57
CA LEU A 4 -8.74 -0.88 -12.65
C LEU A 4 -9.41 -0.54 -11.32
N THR A 5 -9.04 -1.26 -10.27
CA THR A 5 -9.54 -1.04 -8.91
C THR A 5 -8.69 0.04 -8.23
N HIS A 6 -9.35 1.09 -7.74
CA HIS A 6 -8.75 2.19 -6.96
C HIS A 6 -9.12 2.09 -5.46
N SER A 7 -9.94 1.09 -5.11
CA SER A 7 -10.35 0.78 -3.75
C SER A 7 -10.24 -0.71 -3.44
N ILE A 8 -10.07 -1.04 -2.17
CA ILE A 8 -10.15 -2.38 -1.60
C ILE A 8 -11.37 -2.39 -0.67
N ALA A 9 -12.29 -3.34 -0.88
CA ALA A 9 -13.41 -3.64 0.01
C ALA A 9 -13.03 -4.73 1.04
N PRO A 10 -13.81 -4.98 2.11
CA PRO A 10 -13.44 -5.90 3.20
C PRO A 10 -13.17 -7.34 2.75
N THR A 11 -13.73 -7.76 1.61
CA THR A 11 -13.54 -9.10 1.02
C THR A 11 -12.44 -9.15 -0.03
N GLN A 12 -11.82 -8.02 -0.32
CA GLN A 12 -10.77 -7.89 -1.33
C GLN A 12 -9.39 -7.87 -0.69
N SER A 13 -8.42 -8.33 -1.47
CA SER A 13 -7.02 -8.32 -1.08
C SER A 13 -6.14 -8.03 -2.29
N ILE A 14 -4.93 -7.57 -2.01
CA ILE A 14 -3.90 -7.40 -3.03
C ILE A 14 -2.81 -8.41 -2.72
N SER A 15 -2.69 -9.41 -3.58
CA SER A 15 -1.56 -10.32 -3.59
C SER A 15 -0.40 -9.71 -4.36
N ASP A 16 0.79 -10.26 -4.15
CA ASP A 16 1.92 -10.02 -5.04
C ASP A 16 1.54 -10.21 -6.51
N GLY A 17 2.10 -9.38 -7.40
CA GLY A 17 1.77 -9.30 -8.82
C GLY A 17 0.53 -8.46 -9.14
N ARG A 18 -0.31 -8.13 -8.15
CA ARG A 18 -1.46 -7.23 -8.33
C ARG A 18 -1.16 -5.84 -7.78
N THR A 19 -1.89 -4.85 -8.28
CA THR A 19 -1.71 -3.44 -7.89
C THR A 19 -3.06 -2.76 -7.69
N LEU A 20 -3.04 -1.72 -6.85
CA LEU A 20 -4.12 -0.73 -6.75
C LEU A 20 -3.62 0.54 -7.44
N ILE A 21 -4.41 1.09 -8.34
CA ILE A 21 -4.02 2.27 -9.10
C ILE A 21 -5.00 3.38 -8.76
N SER A 22 -4.47 4.56 -8.44
CA SER A 22 -5.24 5.78 -8.24
C SER A 22 -6.08 6.12 -9.49
N ARG A 23 -7.14 6.92 -9.34
CA ARG A 23 -8.15 7.12 -10.40
C ARG A 23 -7.54 7.73 -11.67
N GLU A 24 -6.68 8.73 -11.50
CA GLU A 24 -5.95 9.40 -12.58
C GLU A 24 -4.68 8.66 -13.00
N LYS A 25 -4.41 7.50 -12.37
CA LYS A 25 -3.24 6.66 -12.62
C LYS A 25 -1.92 7.38 -12.35
N THR A 26 -1.92 8.29 -11.38
CA THR A 26 -0.73 9.04 -10.94
C THR A 26 0.13 8.19 -10.01
N PHE A 27 -0.52 7.50 -9.07
CA PHE A 27 0.09 6.61 -8.08
C PHE A 27 -0.40 5.18 -8.20
N THR A 28 0.50 4.27 -7.84
CA THR A 28 0.26 2.83 -7.79
C THR A 28 0.74 2.28 -6.44
N LEU A 29 -0.11 1.51 -5.77
CA LEU A 29 0.23 0.69 -4.62
C LEU A 29 0.44 -0.76 -5.08
N GLY A 30 1.49 -1.42 -4.58
CA GLY A 30 1.68 -2.84 -4.80
C GLY A 30 3.01 -3.36 -4.23
N PHE A 31 3.37 -4.56 -4.65
CA PHE A 31 4.59 -5.22 -4.20
C PHE A 31 5.78 -4.89 -5.11
N PHE A 32 6.95 -4.65 -4.52
CA PHE A 32 8.18 -4.39 -5.23
C PHE A 32 9.41 -4.90 -4.47
N SER A 33 10.52 -5.02 -5.18
CA SER A 33 11.84 -5.32 -4.62
C SER A 33 12.80 -4.21 -5.06
N PRO A 34 13.60 -3.63 -4.14
CA PRO A 34 14.70 -2.75 -4.51
C PRO A 34 15.69 -3.44 -5.44
N GLU A 35 16.43 -2.65 -6.21
CA GLU A 35 17.46 -3.17 -7.10
C GLU A 35 18.48 -4.02 -6.32
N ASN A 36 18.85 -5.17 -6.87
CA ASN A 36 19.79 -6.12 -6.27
C ASN A 36 19.39 -6.69 -4.88
N SER A 37 18.12 -6.57 -4.49
CA SER A 37 17.61 -7.16 -3.24
C SER A 37 16.57 -8.25 -3.50
N LYS A 38 16.64 -9.32 -2.70
CA LYS A 38 15.58 -10.35 -2.63
C LYS A 38 14.45 -9.97 -1.66
N SER A 39 14.63 -8.91 -0.88
CA SER A 39 13.61 -8.40 0.02
C SER A 39 12.40 -7.89 -0.76
N ARG A 40 11.22 -8.12 -0.20
CA ARG A 40 9.95 -7.76 -0.81
C ARG A 40 9.17 -6.81 0.09
N TYR A 41 8.68 -5.74 -0.51
CA TYR A 41 8.00 -4.65 0.19
C TYR A 41 6.67 -4.35 -0.47
N LEU A 42 5.71 -3.91 0.32
CA LEU A 42 4.50 -3.25 -0.12
C LEU A 42 4.72 -1.73 -0.05
N GLY A 43 4.47 -1.02 -1.14
CA GLY A 43 4.65 0.43 -1.17
C GLY A 43 3.87 1.13 -2.27
N ILE A 44 3.93 2.46 -2.25
CA ILE A 44 3.28 3.36 -3.19
C ILE A 44 4.36 4.03 -4.03
N TRP A 45 4.17 4.13 -5.34
CA TRP A 45 5.09 4.81 -6.27
C TRP A 45 4.36 5.59 -7.36
N TYR A 46 5.06 6.53 -7.99
CA TYR A 46 4.56 7.22 -9.19
C TYR A 46 4.47 6.26 -10.39
N ASN A 47 3.32 6.21 -11.03
CA ASN A 47 3.05 5.31 -12.15
C ASN A 47 3.70 5.77 -13.47
N ASN A 48 3.84 7.09 -13.68
CA ASN A 48 4.22 7.68 -14.98
C ASN A 48 5.72 7.98 -15.14
N ARG A 49 6.59 7.50 -14.23
CA ARG A 49 8.05 7.73 -14.33
C ARG A 49 8.78 6.43 -14.68
N ASN A 50 8.89 6.15 -15.97
CA ASN A 50 9.82 5.15 -16.52
C ASN A 50 11.20 5.84 -16.70
N PRO A 51 12.36 5.23 -16.38
CA PRO A 51 12.61 3.85 -15.95
C PRO A 51 12.64 3.61 -14.44
N LEU A 52 12.37 4.63 -13.62
CA LEU A 52 12.61 4.57 -12.17
C LEU A 52 11.31 4.72 -11.40
N LYS A 53 10.85 3.62 -10.80
CA LYS A 53 9.77 3.63 -9.82
C LYS A 53 10.20 4.50 -8.63
N THR A 54 9.70 5.73 -8.59
CA THR A 54 9.92 6.63 -7.46
C THR A 54 8.93 6.23 -6.37
N VAL A 55 9.41 5.46 -5.41
CA VAL A 55 8.65 5.02 -4.24
C VAL A 55 8.46 6.22 -3.30
N VAL A 56 7.24 6.44 -2.83
CA VAL A 56 6.89 7.56 -1.93
C VAL A 56 6.46 7.09 -0.55
N TRP A 57 6.10 5.81 -0.40
CA TRP A 57 5.68 5.24 0.88
C TRP A 57 5.91 3.72 0.90
N VAL A 58 6.25 3.14 2.06
CA VAL A 58 6.51 1.70 2.24
C VAL A 58 5.92 1.22 3.57
N ALA A 59 5.04 0.22 3.51
CA ALA A 59 4.37 -0.33 4.69
C ALA A 59 5.35 -1.08 5.60
N ASN A 60 5.91 -2.18 5.08
CA ASN A 60 6.72 -3.13 5.85
C ASN A 60 8.22 -2.84 5.73
N ARG A 61 8.60 -1.58 5.94
CA ARG A 61 9.99 -1.13 5.83
C ARG A 61 10.92 -1.85 6.79
N GLU A 62 10.49 -2.01 8.05
CA GLU A 62 11.28 -2.63 9.12
C GLU A 62 11.28 -4.15 9.05
N ALA A 63 10.26 -4.74 8.43
CA ALA A 63 10.05 -6.17 8.33
C ALA A 63 9.80 -6.57 6.85
N PRO A 64 10.85 -6.59 6.01
CA PRO A 64 10.72 -7.05 4.63
C PRO A 64 10.22 -8.50 4.56
N LEU A 65 9.44 -8.78 3.53
CA LEU A 65 9.07 -10.15 3.17
C LEU A 65 10.25 -10.82 2.45
N ASN A 66 10.43 -12.13 2.68
CA ASN A 66 11.49 -12.93 2.04
C ASN A 66 10.99 -13.69 0.81
N THR A 67 9.70 -13.64 0.51
CA THR A 67 9.05 -14.33 -0.60
C THR A 67 8.00 -13.44 -1.26
N THR A 68 7.52 -13.84 -2.44
CA THR A 68 6.43 -13.18 -3.17
C THR A 68 5.05 -13.71 -2.76
N SER A 69 4.92 -14.17 -1.51
CA SER A 69 3.67 -14.72 -0.95
C SER A 69 2.91 -13.71 -0.07
N GLY A 70 3.27 -12.43 -0.17
CA GLY A 70 2.64 -11.35 0.58
C GLY A 70 1.21 -11.08 0.12
N VAL A 71 0.33 -10.82 1.09
CA VAL A 71 -1.06 -10.44 0.83
C VAL A 71 -1.45 -9.27 1.73
N LEU A 72 -1.83 -8.15 1.12
CA LEU A 72 -2.48 -7.03 1.81
C LEU A 72 -3.98 -7.30 1.88
N LYS A 73 -4.52 -7.25 3.09
CA LYS A 73 -5.95 -7.40 3.37
C LYS A 73 -6.48 -6.13 4.02
N LEU A 74 -7.76 -5.87 3.79
CA LEU A 74 -8.52 -4.90 4.57
C LEU A 74 -9.39 -5.65 5.57
N THR A 75 -9.29 -5.30 6.84
CA THR A 75 -10.12 -5.81 7.93
C THR A 75 -10.88 -4.64 8.58
N ASP A 76 -11.78 -4.97 9.50
CA ASP A 76 -12.44 -4.03 10.40
C ASP A 76 -11.45 -3.22 11.27
N GLN A 77 -10.28 -3.79 11.57
CA GLN A 77 -9.16 -3.14 12.27
C GLN A 77 -8.16 -2.43 11.35
N GLY A 78 -8.42 -2.40 10.03
CA GLY A 78 -7.64 -1.65 9.06
C GLY A 78 -6.85 -2.52 8.10
N LEU A 79 -5.73 -2.00 7.60
CA LEU A 79 -4.89 -2.72 6.64
C LEU A 79 -3.96 -3.68 7.36
N VAL A 80 -3.91 -4.93 6.88
CA VAL A 80 -3.04 -5.98 7.42
C VAL A 80 -2.25 -6.62 6.28
N LEU A 81 -0.93 -6.59 6.38
CA LEU A 81 -0.04 -7.33 5.49
C LEU A 81 0.35 -8.64 6.15
N VAL A 82 0.06 -9.75 5.48
CA VAL A 82 0.47 -11.10 5.91
C VAL A 82 1.47 -11.72 4.95
N ASN A 83 2.30 -12.61 5.45
CA ASN A 83 3.22 -13.43 4.66
C ASN A 83 2.54 -14.74 4.17
N GLY A 84 3.32 -15.61 3.50
CA GLY A 84 2.84 -16.89 2.97
C GLY A 84 2.39 -17.91 4.04
N THR A 85 2.80 -17.73 5.30
CA THR A 85 2.33 -18.55 6.44
C THR A 85 1.16 -17.90 7.17
N THR A 86 0.55 -16.86 6.59
CA THR A 86 -0.54 -16.06 7.17
C THR A 86 -0.18 -15.26 8.42
N SER A 87 1.10 -15.18 8.77
CA SER A 87 1.58 -14.37 9.89
C SER A 87 1.58 -12.89 9.50
N THR A 88 1.09 -12.04 10.41
CA THR A 88 1.10 -10.58 10.24
C THR A 88 2.53 -10.06 10.25
N VAL A 89 2.86 -9.28 9.23
CA VAL A 89 4.18 -8.62 9.06
C VAL A 89 4.07 -7.12 9.30
N TRP A 90 2.92 -6.53 8.97
CA TRP A 90 2.64 -5.12 9.20
C TRP A 90 1.14 -4.90 9.31
N SER A 91 0.73 -3.90 10.09
CA SER A 91 -0.67 -3.45 10.19
C SER A 91 -0.75 -1.94 10.37
N SER A 92 -1.84 -1.35 9.88
CA SER A 92 -2.11 0.09 10.07
C SER A 92 -2.47 0.46 11.51
N ASN A 93 -2.79 -0.53 12.35
CA ASN A 93 -3.15 -0.37 13.76
C ASN A 93 -4.17 0.75 13.99
N MET A 94 -5.36 0.65 13.36
CA MET A 94 -6.42 1.61 13.60
C MET A 94 -6.88 1.51 15.05
N SER A 95 -7.11 2.66 15.67
CA SER A 95 -7.63 2.76 17.04
C SER A 95 -9.13 2.48 17.13
N THR A 96 -9.82 2.46 15.98
CA THR A 96 -11.26 2.28 15.88
C THR A 96 -11.59 1.17 14.89
N THR A 97 -12.59 0.38 15.23
CA THR A 97 -13.16 -0.63 14.34
C THR A 97 -14.07 0.04 13.32
N ALA A 98 -13.88 -0.28 12.04
CA ALA A 98 -14.77 0.12 10.96
C ALA A 98 -15.89 -0.91 10.75
N GLU A 99 -17.13 -0.47 10.60
CA GLU A 99 -18.25 -1.36 10.29
C GLU A 99 -18.24 -1.77 8.81
N ASN A 100 -17.93 -0.81 7.94
CA ASN A 100 -17.84 -1.03 6.50
C ASN A 100 -16.54 -0.46 5.93
N PRO A 101 -15.37 -1.05 6.23
CA PRO A 101 -14.10 -0.46 5.85
C PRO A 101 -13.92 -0.42 4.34
N ILE A 102 -13.43 0.72 3.83
CA ILE A 102 -12.99 0.88 2.44
C ILE A 102 -11.61 1.52 2.44
N ALA A 103 -10.65 0.85 1.82
CA ALA A 103 -9.34 1.45 1.55
C ALA A 103 -9.32 2.04 0.15
N LYS A 104 -8.75 3.24 -0.02
CA LYS A 104 -8.64 3.92 -1.32
C LYS A 104 -7.26 4.54 -1.50
N LEU A 105 -6.69 4.38 -2.70
CA LEU A 105 -5.52 5.14 -3.10
C LEU A 105 -5.96 6.41 -3.84
N LEU A 106 -5.68 7.55 -3.25
CA LEU A 106 -6.02 8.86 -3.81
C LEU A 106 -4.98 9.31 -4.85
N ASP A 107 -5.38 10.22 -5.73
CA ASP A 107 -4.48 10.80 -6.74
C ASP A 107 -3.40 11.70 -6.15
N SER A 108 -3.52 12.07 -4.86
CA SER A 108 -2.45 12.69 -4.07
C SER A 108 -1.35 11.72 -3.66
N GLY A 109 -1.56 10.42 -3.82
CA GLY A 109 -0.67 9.36 -3.33
C GLY A 109 -0.97 8.91 -1.91
N ASN A 110 -1.96 9.52 -1.25
CA ASN A 110 -2.41 9.10 0.07
C ASN A 110 -3.27 7.84 -0.03
N LEU A 111 -2.85 6.76 0.63
CA LEU A 111 -3.69 5.60 0.90
C LEU A 111 -4.47 5.85 2.19
N VAL A 112 -5.81 5.83 2.08
CA VAL A 112 -6.70 6.09 3.21
C VAL A 112 -7.57 4.88 3.49
N VAL A 113 -7.91 4.66 4.76
CA VAL A 113 -8.99 3.77 5.19
C VAL A 113 -10.08 4.64 5.79
N LYS A 114 -11.33 4.41 5.38
CA LYS A 114 -12.50 5.07 5.96
C LYS A 114 -13.61 4.07 6.18
N ASP A 115 -14.55 4.43 7.05
CA ASP A 115 -15.83 3.73 7.10
C ASP A 115 -16.68 4.14 5.89
N GLY A 116 -17.32 3.19 5.21
CA GLY A 116 -18.21 3.45 4.09
C GLY A 116 -19.44 4.26 4.48
N ASN A 117 -19.82 4.26 5.76
CA ASN A 117 -20.93 5.04 6.31
C ASN A 117 -20.52 6.46 6.73
N SER A 118 -19.23 6.81 6.60
CA SER A 118 -18.67 8.09 7.01
C SER A 118 -17.73 8.68 5.95
N ASP A 119 -17.53 9.99 6.04
CA ASP A 119 -16.48 10.67 5.28
C ASP A 119 -15.21 10.91 6.11
N HIS A 120 -15.22 10.50 7.38
CA HIS A 120 -14.04 10.56 8.22
C HIS A 120 -13.04 9.44 7.88
N ASN A 121 -11.79 9.82 7.67
CA ASN A 121 -10.69 8.87 7.50
C ASN A 121 -10.32 8.28 8.86
N LEU A 122 -10.28 6.96 8.95
CA LEU A 122 -9.87 6.23 10.15
C LEU A 122 -8.35 6.03 10.20
N TRP A 123 -7.70 6.01 9.03
CA TRP A 123 -6.26 5.90 8.90
C TRP A 123 -5.79 6.49 7.57
N GLN A 124 -4.57 7.05 7.55
CA GLN A 124 -3.97 7.61 6.36
C GLN A 124 -2.47 7.34 6.32
N SER A 125 -1.96 6.97 5.14
CA SER A 125 -0.52 6.76 4.95
C SER A 125 0.33 8.01 5.19
N PHE A 126 -0.23 9.20 4.96
CA PHE A 126 0.46 10.47 5.14
C PHE A 126 0.74 10.80 6.61
N ASP A 127 -0.03 10.24 7.55
CA ASP A 127 0.22 10.37 8.98
C ASP A 127 1.38 9.46 9.44
N HIS A 128 1.85 8.59 8.54
CA HIS A 128 3.00 7.71 8.72
C HIS A 128 4.01 7.94 7.59
N PRO A 129 4.57 9.16 7.48
CA PRO A 129 5.50 9.51 6.42
C PRO A 129 6.77 8.66 6.55
N CYS A 130 7.27 8.23 5.39
CA CYS A 130 8.49 7.47 5.30
C CYS A 130 9.67 8.42 5.03
N ASP A 131 10.30 8.97 6.07
CA ASP A 131 11.38 9.97 5.92
C ASP A 131 12.70 9.41 5.35
N THR A 132 12.85 8.09 5.23
CA THR A 132 14.11 7.48 4.78
C THR A 132 14.03 7.02 3.32
N LEU A 133 15.00 7.45 2.50
CA LEU A 133 15.28 6.83 1.20
C LEU A 133 15.77 5.39 1.43
N LEU A 134 15.10 4.39 0.85
CA LEU A 134 15.69 3.06 0.69
C LEU A 134 16.82 3.12 -0.36
N PRO A 135 17.88 2.29 -0.24
CA PRO A 135 18.91 2.19 -1.27
C PRO A 135 18.28 1.95 -2.65
N GLY A 136 18.58 2.83 -3.62
CA GLY A 136 18.01 2.81 -4.99
C GLY A 136 16.78 3.69 -5.21
N MET A 137 16.20 4.31 -4.18
CA MET A 137 15.18 5.34 -4.35
C MET A 137 15.83 6.62 -4.89
N LYS A 138 15.34 7.13 -6.04
CA LYS A 138 15.73 8.46 -6.52
C LYS A 138 14.75 9.49 -6.00
N LEU A 139 15.23 10.45 -5.21
CA LEU A 139 14.43 11.59 -4.79
C LEU A 139 14.21 12.51 -6.01
N GLY A 140 12.99 12.64 -6.48
CA GLY A 140 12.64 13.63 -7.50
C GLY A 140 12.37 14.96 -6.81
N TRP A 141 13.25 15.94 -7.00
CA TRP A 141 13.01 17.32 -6.59
C TRP A 141 12.20 18.00 -7.70
N ASN A 142 11.28 18.89 -7.30
CA ASN A 142 10.87 20.02 -8.13
C ASN A 142 10.75 21.24 -7.24
#